data_AF-A0A920I1B5-F1
#
_entry.id   AF-A0A920I1B5-F1
#
_cell.length_a   1.000
_cell.length_b   1.000
_cell.length_c   1.000
_cell.angle_alpha   90.00
_cell.angle_beta   90.00
_cell.angle_gamma   90.00
#
_symmetry.space_group_name_H-M   'P 1'
#
loop_
_entity.id
_entity.type
_entity.pdbx_description
1 polymer ?
#
loop_
_entity_poly.entity_id
_entity_poly.type
_entity_poly.pdbx_seq_one_letter_code
_entity_poly.pdbx_strand_id
1 'polypeptide(L)'
;MLTINWMVFVHAVQSRQVIEAALGYFIYPLFTVVLGILFFRERLDRRGWVAVAIVAAGVAVKAAGIGGIPWIAVILAVSFGFYGLIRKRMGVDVVTGMFVETAMLVPFCLGYLWWMAANGQPIFFGGGAVNMAFALLAGVITVVPLLFYHAGNSALPLSVASLLFYINPTTQLLIGVFHFGAAFPPREAVVFGLIWTGLVVYFTTRRGRSAI
;
A
#
# COMPACT_ATOMS: atom_id res chain seq x y z
N MET A 1 11.78 -2.34 5.46
CA MET A 1 10.97 -1.78 4.36
C MET A 1 9.63 -1.24 4.84
N LEU A 2 8.85 -2.00 5.61
CA LEU A 2 7.58 -1.54 6.18
C LEU A 2 7.71 -0.23 6.98
N THR A 3 8.72 -0.13 7.86
CA THR A 3 8.98 1.09 8.66
C THR A 3 9.31 2.31 7.79
N ILE A 4 10.09 2.13 6.73
CA ILE A 4 10.42 3.21 5.77
C ILE A 4 9.13 3.68 5.10
N ASN A 5 8.29 2.75 4.65
CA ASN A 5 7.01 3.08 4.04
C ASN A 5 6.14 3.91 4.99
N TRP A 6 6.02 3.47 6.24
CA TRP A 6 5.20 4.14 7.25
C TRP A 6 5.74 5.54 7.60
N MET A 7 7.06 5.68 7.81
CA MET A 7 7.68 6.98 8.12
C MET A 7 7.53 7.97 6.97
N VAL A 8 7.70 7.52 5.73
CA VAL A 8 7.52 8.37 4.54
C VAL A 8 6.05 8.78 4.39
N PHE A 9 5.11 7.89 4.70
CA PHE A 9 3.69 8.24 4.71
C PHE A 9 3.38 9.31 5.78
N VAL A 10 3.87 9.14 7.00
CA VAL A 10 3.72 10.14 8.08
C VAL A 10 4.31 11.48 7.66
N HIS A 11 5.51 11.46 7.08
CA HIS A 11 6.14 12.66 6.55
C HIS A 11 5.27 13.34 5.49
N ALA A 12 4.72 12.57 4.54
CA ALA A 12 3.83 13.10 3.50
C ALA A 12 2.57 13.76 4.07
N VAL A 13 1.99 13.18 5.12
CA VAL A 13 0.83 13.77 5.81
C VAL A 13 1.23 15.07 6.51
N GLN A 14 2.35 15.08 7.23
CA GLN A 14 2.84 16.25 7.95
C GLN A 14 3.26 17.39 7.00
N SER A 15 3.85 17.07 5.84
CA SER A 15 4.27 18.04 4.82
C SER A 15 3.14 18.44 3.86
N ARG A 16 1.91 17.97 4.09
CA ARG A 16 0.72 18.19 3.23
C ARG A 16 0.88 17.68 1.79
N GLN A 17 1.76 16.70 1.58
CA GLN A 17 2.00 16.02 0.30
C GLN A 17 1.18 14.71 0.17
N VAL A 18 -0.02 14.70 0.76
CA VAL A 18 -0.91 13.53 0.80
C VAL A 18 -1.31 13.06 -0.61
N ILE A 19 -1.42 13.98 -1.57
CA ILE A 19 -1.72 13.66 -2.98
C ILE A 19 -0.59 12.81 -3.60
N GLU A 20 0.65 13.12 -3.27
CA GLU A 20 1.83 12.37 -3.73
C GLU A 20 1.90 11.00 -3.06
N ALA A 21 1.61 10.93 -1.76
CA ALA A 21 1.48 9.65 -1.06
C ALA A 21 0.39 8.75 -1.68
N ALA A 22 -0.76 9.34 -2.02
CA ALA A 22 -1.84 8.62 -2.69
C ALA A 22 -1.39 8.09 -4.04
N LEU A 23 -0.64 8.86 -4.85
CA LEU A 23 -0.05 8.38 -6.11
C LEU A 23 0.84 7.14 -5.89
N GLY A 24 1.55 7.06 -4.76
CA GLY A 24 2.32 5.87 -4.39
C GLY A 24 1.47 4.59 -4.39
N TYR A 25 0.22 4.65 -3.92
CA TYR A 25 -0.72 3.52 -3.96
C TYR A 25 -1.26 3.18 -5.34
N PHE A 26 -1.14 4.09 -6.32
CA PHE A 26 -1.42 3.82 -7.73
C PHE A 26 -0.20 3.25 -8.46
N ILE A 27 1.01 3.68 -8.13
CA ILE A 27 2.25 3.16 -8.73
C ILE A 27 2.58 1.76 -8.19
N TYR A 28 2.36 1.54 -6.89
CA TYR A 28 2.68 0.29 -6.20
C TYR A 28 2.20 -0.97 -6.94
N PRO A 29 0.93 -1.08 -7.37
CA PRO A 29 0.45 -2.26 -8.08
C PRO A 29 1.23 -2.59 -9.34
N LEU A 30 1.51 -1.59 -10.18
CA LEU A 30 2.23 -1.75 -11.44
C LEU A 30 3.69 -2.14 -11.21
N PHE A 31 4.35 -1.46 -10.27
CA PHE A 31 5.72 -1.79 -9.89
C PHE A 31 5.82 -3.24 -9.40
N THR A 32 4.83 -3.67 -8.62
CA THR A 32 4.78 -5.03 -8.06
C THR A 32 4.45 -6.09 -9.11
N VAL A 33 3.67 -5.76 -10.16
CA VAL A 33 3.53 -6.64 -11.35
C VAL A 33 4.90 -6.88 -12.00
N VAL A 34 5.69 -5.81 -12.19
CA VAL A 34 7.05 -5.93 -12.76
C VAL A 34 7.93 -6.81 -11.88
N LEU A 35 7.89 -6.65 -10.55
CA LEU A 35 8.60 -7.54 -9.63
C LEU A 35 8.16 -9.00 -9.76
N GLY A 36 6.86 -9.26 -9.95
CA GLY A 36 6.32 -10.61 -10.19
C GLY A 36 6.90 -11.26 -11.44
N ILE A 37 6.98 -10.51 -12.53
CA ILE A 37 7.57 -11.00 -13.79
C ILE A 37 9.07 -11.25 -13.62
N LEU A 38 9.81 -10.34 -13.00
CA LEU A 38 11.27 -10.43 -12.89
C LEU A 38 11.72 -11.53 -11.92
N PHE A 39 11.10 -11.62 -10.74
CA PHE A 39 11.59 -12.49 -9.66
C PHE A 39 10.87 -13.83 -9.57
N PHE A 40 9.60 -13.89 -9.95
CA PHE A 40 8.81 -15.13 -9.95
C PHE A 40 8.57 -15.69 -11.35
N ARG A 41 9.10 -15.03 -12.40
CA ARG A 41 8.93 -15.43 -13.81
C ARG A 41 7.45 -15.57 -14.20
N GLU A 42 6.59 -14.76 -13.59
CA GLU A 42 5.16 -14.74 -13.90
C GLU A 42 4.97 -14.34 -15.37
N ARG A 43 4.19 -15.14 -16.10
CA ARG A 43 3.89 -14.88 -17.51
C ARG A 43 2.52 -14.22 -17.62
N LEU A 44 2.51 -12.97 -18.06
CA LEU A 44 1.29 -12.30 -18.50
C LEU A 44 0.96 -12.72 -19.93
N ASP A 45 -0.28 -13.13 -20.16
CA ASP A 45 -0.79 -13.33 -21.50
C ASP A 45 -1.04 -11.98 -22.20
N ARG A 46 -1.40 -12.02 -23.49
CA ARG A 46 -1.64 -10.80 -24.29
C ARG A 46 -2.65 -9.87 -23.61
N ARG A 47 -3.68 -10.42 -22.96
CA ARG A 47 -4.71 -9.65 -22.26
C ARG A 47 -4.19 -9.05 -20.96
N GLY A 48 -3.39 -9.80 -20.20
CA GLY A 48 -2.70 -9.27 -19.02
C GLY A 48 -1.84 -8.04 -19.35
N TRP A 49 -1.13 -8.07 -20.47
CA TRP A 49 -0.37 -6.90 -20.94
C TRP A 49 -1.26 -5.72 -21.34
N VAL A 50 -2.36 -5.97 -22.04
CA VAL A 50 -3.35 -4.93 -22.37
C VAL A 50 -3.92 -4.31 -21.09
N ALA A 51 -4.29 -5.11 -20.10
CA ALA A 51 -4.76 -4.63 -18.81
C ALA A 51 -3.73 -3.75 -18.10
N VAL A 52 -2.47 -4.20 -18.02
CA VAL A 52 -1.37 -3.43 -17.43
C VAL A 52 -1.17 -2.11 -18.16
N ALA A 53 -1.25 -2.08 -19.49
CA ALA A 53 -1.14 -0.85 -20.28
C ALA A 53 -2.29 0.13 -20.01
N ILE A 54 -3.53 -0.35 -19.92
CA ILE A 54 -4.70 0.49 -19.59
C ILE A 54 -4.54 1.08 -18.18
N VAL A 55 -4.17 0.26 -17.21
CA VAL A 55 -3.93 0.70 -15.83
C VAL A 55 -2.79 1.72 -15.80
N ALA A 56 -1.68 1.46 -16.49
CA ALA A 56 -0.55 2.38 -16.58
C ALA A 56 -0.93 3.73 -17.19
N ALA A 57 -1.82 3.76 -18.18
CA ALA A 57 -2.37 5.01 -18.71
C ALA A 57 -3.15 5.79 -17.63
N GLY A 58 -3.98 5.11 -16.83
CA GLY A 58 -4.69 5.74 -15.70
C GLY A 58 -3.72 6.32 -14.66
N VAL A 59 -2.67 5.57 -14.30
CA VAL A 59 -1.63 6.05 -13.37
C VAL A 59 -0.84 7.22 -13.97
N ALA A 60 -0.54 7.20 -15.26
CA ALA A 60 0.12 8.31 -15.95
C ALA A 60 -0.74 9.58 -15.94
N VAL A 61 -2.05 9.45 -16.22
CA VAL A 61 -3.00 10.58 -16.10
C VAL A 61 -3.01 11.11 -14.67
N LYS A 62 -3.02 10.23 -13.65
CA LYS A 62 -2.96 10.60 -12.23
C LYS A 62 -1.64 11.28 -11.85
N ALA A 63 -0.52 10.85 -12.41
CA ALA A 63 0.79 11.45 -12.19
C ALA A 63 0.94 12.82 -12.87
N ALA A 64 0.37 13.01 -14.07
CA ALA A 64 0.48 14.26 -14.83
C ALA A 64 -0.14 15.49 -14.14
N GLY A 65 -0.97 15.29 -13.10
CA GLY A 65 -1.52 16.38 -12.30
C GLY A 65 -0.69 16.71 -11.05
N ILE A 66 0.43 16.02 -10.83
CA ILE A 66 1.37 16.35 -9.75
C ILE A 66 2.41 17.31 -10.29
N GLY A 67 2.60 18.43 -9.58
CA GLY A 67 3.70 19.35 -9.85
C GLY A 67 5.01 18.79 -9.29
N GLY A 68 6.01 18.61 -10.16
CA GLY A 68 7.36 18.17 -9.78
C GLY A 68 7.56 16.65 -9.80
N ILE A 69 8.71 16.22 -9.29
CA ILE A 69 9.11 14.80 -9.26
C ILE A 69 8.46 14.13 -8.05
N PRO A 70 7.63 13.08 -8.23
CA PRO A 70 6.88 12.46 -7.14
C PRO A 70 7.73 11.45 -6.35
N TRP A 71 8.75 11.94 -5.66
CA TRP A 71 9.70 11.13 -4.90
C TRP A 71 9.05 10.33 -3.75
N ILE A 72 8.05 10.88 -3.04
CA ILE A 72 7.28 10.17 -2.00
C ILE A 72 6.55 9.00 -2.62
N ALA A 73 5.88 9.22 -3.75
CA ALA A 73 5.12 8.17 -4.44
C ALA A 73 6.05 7.02 -4.84
N VAL A 74 7.24 7.34 -5.36
CA VAL A 74 8.25 6.35 -5.74
C VAL A 74 8.76 5.58 -4.53
N ILE A 75 9.15 6.25 -3.44
CA ILE A 75 9.65 5.56 -2.24
C ILE A 75 8.56 4.65 -1.65
N LEU A 76 7.31 5.11 -1.57
CA LEU A 76 6.20 4.30 -1.08
C LEU A 76 5.97 3.06 -1.96
N ALA A 77 5.90 3.25 -3.28
CA ALA A 77 5.70 2.15 -4.22
C ALA A 77 6.84 1.12 -4.18
N VAL A 78 8.08 1.60 -4.17
CA VAL A 78 9.28 0.76 -4.16
C VAL A 78 9.42 0.01 -2.83
N SER A 79 9.30 0.71 -1.70
CA SER A 79 9.42 0.09 -0.37
C SER A 79 8.35 -0.96 -0.14
N PHE A 80 7.09 -0.70 -0.49
CA PHE A 80 6.00 -1.66 -0.30
C PHE A 80 6.07 -2.81 -1.32
N GLY A 81 6.49 -2.53 -2.56
CA GLY A 81 6.73 -3.54 -3.60
C GLY A 81 7.79 -4.56 -3.18
N PHE A 82 8.95 -4.08 -2.75
CA PHE A 82 10.01 -4.95 -2.26
C PHE A 82 9.62 -5.66 -0.97
N TYR A 83 8.87 -5.01 -0.08
CA TYR A 83 8.33 -5.66 1.11
C TYR A 83 7.44 -6.87 0.74
N GLY A 84 6.46 -6.68 -0.15
CA GLY A 84 5.60 -7.76 -0.65
C GLY A 84 6.38 -8.88 -1.32
N LEU A 85 7.38 -8.54 -2.15
CA LEU A 85 8.29 -9.50 -2.79
C LEU A 85 9.07 -10.34 -1.77
N ILE A 86 9.73 -9.69 -0.80
CA ILE A 86 10.55 -10.35 0.22
C ILE A 86 9.68 -11.28 1.07
N ARG A 87 8.53 -10.79 1.56
CA ARG A 87 7.58 -11.58 2.36
C ARG A 87 7.16 -12.83 1.63
N LYS A 88 6.79 -12.70 0.35
CA LYS A 88 6.38 -13.82 -0.48
C LYS A 88 7.52 -14.82 -0.70
N ARG A 89 8.74 -14.34 -0.91
CA ARG A 89 9.90 -15.20 -1.19
C ARG A 89 10.40 -15.95 0.05
N MET A 90 10.32 -15.34 1.24
CA MET A 90 10.76 -15.99 2.47
C MET A 90 9.87 -17.15 2.88
N GLY A 91 8.59 -17.17 2.47
CA GLY A 91 7.67 -18.26 2.80
C GLY A 91 7.44 -18.46 4.30
N VAL A 92 7.77 -17.45 5.11
CA VAL A 92 7.60 -17.47 6.57
C VAL A 92 6.11 -17.35 6.88
N ASP A 93 5.66 -18.05 7.93
CA ASP A 93 4.32 -17.89 8.46
C ASP A 93 3.99 -16.41 8.70
N VAL A 94 2.79 -16.00 8.29
CA VAL A 94 2.39 -14.59 8.24
C VAL A 94 2.45 -13.96 9.63
N VAL A 95 1.97 -14.68 10.65
CA VAL A 95 1.94 -14.21 12.04
C VAL A 95 3.36 -14.12 12.60
N THR A 96 4.14 -15.18 12.43
CA THR A 96 5.54 -15.25 12.90
C THR A 96 6.37 -14.14 12.29
N GLY A 97 6.25 -13.92 10.98
CA GLY A 97 6.99 -12.86 10.31
C GLY A 97 6.57 -11.47 10.77
N MET A 98 5.27 -11.22 10.98
CA MET A 98 4.79 -9.93 11.50
C MET A 98 5.29 -9.68 12.93
N PHE A 99 5.30 -10.73 13.75
CA PHE A 99 5.82 -10.66 15.12
C PHE A 99 7.30 -10.27 15.12
N VAL A 100 8.14 -10.95 14.33
CA VAL A 100 9.58 -10.65 14.26
C VAL A 100 9.82 -9.21 13.78
N GLU A 101 9.16 -8.78 12.71
CA GLU A 101 9.29 -7.42 12.19
C GLU A 101 8.91 -6.35 13.21
N THR A 102 7.84 -6.60 13.98
CA THR A 102 7.37 -5.68 15.02
C THR A 102 8.29 -5.72 16.25
N ALA A 103 8.74 -6.91 16.66
CA ALA A 103 9.66 -7.10 17.77
C ALA A 103 11.00 -6.40 17.54
N MET A 104 11.50 -6.41 16.30
CA MET A 104 12.70 -5.67 15.90
C MET A 104 12.56 -4.16 16.10
N LEU A 105 11.34 -3.61 16.07
CA LEU A 105 11.10 -2.18 16.30
C LEU A 105 11.00 -1.81 17.78
N VAL A 106 10.68 -2.77 18.65
CA VAL A 106 10.54 -2.54 20.10
C VAL A 106 11.73 -1.78 20.72
N PRO A 107 13.01 -2.15 20.51
CA PRO A 107 14.12 -1.41 21.13
C PRO A 107 14.18 0.05 20.67
N PHE A 108 13.85 0.33 19.40
CA PHE A 108 13.81 1.71 18.88
C PHE A 108 12.64 2.50 19.47
N CYS A 109 11.46 1.87 19.59
CA CYS A 109 10.29 2.48 20.23
C CYS A 109 10.57 2.79 21.71
N LEU A 110 11.17 1.86 22.45
CA LEU A 110 11.56 2.06 23.85
C LEU A 110 12.59 3.19 23.99
N GLY A 111 13.59 3.24 23.11
CA GLY A 111 14.57 4.33 23.07
C GLY A 111 13.93 5.69 22.83
N TYR A 112 12.97 5.78 21.89
CA TYR A 112 12.23 7.01 21.62
C TYR A 112 11.36 7.44 22.82
N LEU A 113 10.64 6.50 23.44
CA LEU A 113 9.84 6.78 24.63
C LEU A 113 10.69 7.23 25.82
N TRP A 114 11.85 6.60 26.01
CA TRP A 114 12.82 7.00 27.03
C TRP A 114 13.35 8.41 26.76
N TRP A 115 13.73 8.73 25.52
CA TRP A 115 14.17 10.07 25.13
C TRP A 115 13.07 11.12 25.38
N MET A 116 11.81 10.83 25.04
CA MET A 116 10.69 11.72 25.34
C MET A 116 10.56 11.96 26.85
N ALA A 117 10.55 10.89 27.64
CA ALA A 117 10.45 10.99 29.10
C ALA A 117 11.61 11.78 29.72
N ALA A 118 12.84 11.55 29.26
CA ALA A 118 14.03 12.26 29.71
C ALA A 118 14.01 13.76 29.38
N ASN A 119 13.31 14.16 28.31
CA ASN A 119 13.12 15.57 27.92
C ASN A 119 11.83 16.18 28.47
N GLY A 120 11.15 15.53 29.42
CA GLY A 120 9.89 15.99 30.01
C GLY A 120 8.72 16.04 29.01
N GLN A 121 8.86 15.41 27.84
CA GLN A 121 7.79 15.33 26.86
C GLN A 121 6.75 14.32 27.32
N PRO A 122 5.46 14.64 27.23
CA PRO A 122 4.42 13.74 27.69
C PRO A 122 4.31 12.51 26.76
N ILE A 123 4.40 11.33 27.35
CA ILE A 123 4.18 10.06 26.63
C ILE A 123 2.72 10.02 26.15
N PHE A 124 2.49 9.48 24.95
CA PHE A 124 1.16 9.46 24.30
C PHE A 124 0.52 10.85 24.18
N PHE A 125 1.31 11.90 23.94
CA PHE A 125 0.84 13.28 23.75
C PHE A 125 0.08 13.86 24.95
N GLY A 126 0.27 13.30 26.16
CA GLY A 126 -0.30 13.84 27.40
C GLY A 126 -1.78 13.57 27.61
N GLY A 127 -2.42 12.76 26.77
CA GLY A 127 -3.85 12.41 26.91
C GLY A 127 -4.15 11.29 27.92
N GLY A 128 -3.20 10.94 28.79
CA GLY A 128 -3.39 9.94 29.84
C GLY A 128 -3.88 8.59 29.32
N ALA A 129 -4.83 7.99 30.04
CA ALA A 129 -5.37 6.66 29.72
C ALA A 129 -6.08 6.58 28.36
N VAL A 130 -6.68 7.68 27.88
CA VAL A 130 -7.44 7.70 26.61
C VAL A 130 -6.49 7.57 25.42
N ASN A 131 -5.43 8.37 25.37
CA ASN A 131 -4.47 8.29 24.26
C ASN A 131 -3.69 6.97 24.28
N MET A 132 -3.43 6.42 25.46
CA MET A 132 -2.85 5.09 25.59
C MET A 132 -3.80 4.01 25.03
N ALA A 133 -5.09 4.08 25.33
CA ALA A 133 -6.09 3.18 24.76
C ALA A 133 -6.16 3.31 23.22
N PHE A 134 -6.17 4.54 22.68
CA PHE A 134 -6.13 4.77 21.24
C PHE A 134 -4.85 4.23 20.59
N ALA A 135 -3.69 4.38 21.23
CA ALA A 135 -2.44 3.83 20.72
C ALA A 135 -2.47 2.30 20.64
N LEU A 136 -3.00 1.63 21.67
CA LEU A 136 -3.18 0.18 21.69
C LEU A 136 -4.15 -0.30 20.61
N LEU A 137 -5.31 0.38 20.49
CA LEU A 137 -6.32 0.07 19.48
C LEU A 137 -5.79 0.30 18.05
N ALA A 138 -5.02 1.36 17.82
CA ALA A 138 -4.38 1.62 16.52
C ALA A 138 -3.46 0.47 16.10
N GLY A 139 -2.73 -0.13 17.05
CA GLY A 139 -1.93 -1.33 16.81
C GLY A 139 -2.80 -2.51 16.32
N VAL A 140 -3.89 -2.81 17.02
CA VAL A 140 -4.82 -3.89 16.65
C VAL A 140 -5.45 -3.64 15.28
N ILE A 141 -5.97 -2.44 15.06
CA ILE A 141 -6.61 -2.03 13.80
C ILE A 141 -5.63 -2.10 12.62
N THR A 142 -4.33 -1.92 12.86
CA THR A 142 -3.29 -1.99 11.81
C THR A 142 -2.86 -3.42 11.53
N VAL A 143 -2.64 -4.24 12.56
CA VAL A 143 -2.13 -5.60 12.39
C VAL A 143 -3.14 -6.49 11.68
N VAL A 144 -4.43 -6.38 11.99
CA VAL A 144 -5.47 -7.27 11.42
C VAL A 144 -5.54 -7.19 9.88
N PRO A 145 -5.67 -6.00 9.25
CA PRO A 145 -5.63 -5.88 7.79
C PRO A 145 -4.29 -6.32 7.18
N LEU A 146 -3.16 -6.06 7.85
CA LEU A 146 -1.85 -6.48 7.37
C LEU A 146 -1.72 -8.00 7.34
N LEU A 147 -2.25 -8.71 8.35
CA LEU A 147 -2.30 -10.18 8.35
C LEU A 147 -3.10 -10.70 7.16
N PHE A 148 -4.29 -10.14 6.89
CA PHE A 148 -5.09 -10.52 5.71
C PHE A 148 -4.37 -10.20 4.40
N TYR A 149 -3.74 -9.03 4.30
CA TYR A 149 -2.95 -8.64 3.14
C TYR A 149 -1.80 -9.62 2.88
N HIS A 150 -1.05 -9.99 3.92
CA HIS A 150 0.05 -10.94 3.82
C HIS A 150 -0.42 -12.34 3.46
N ALA A 151 -1.51 -12.81 4.06
CA ALA A 151 -2.11 -14.10 3.70
C ALA A 151 -2.50 -14.13 2.21
N GLY A 152 -3.18 -13.08 1.72
CA GLY A 152 -3.55 -12.96 0.31
C GLY A 152 -2.33 -12.88 -0.62
N ASN A 153 -1.31 -12.10 -0.25
CA ASN A 153 -0.10 -11.94 -1.04
C ASN A 153 0.74 -13.24 -1.14
N SER A 154 0.72 -14.06 -0.10
CA SER A 154 1.35 -15.39 -0.12
C SER A 154 0.55 -16.41 -0.94
N ALA A 155 -0.77 -16.30 -0.96
CA ALA A 155 -1.66 -17.25 -1.64
C ALA A 155 -1.83 -16.99 -3.16
N LEU A 156 -1.67 -15.76 -3.61
CA LEU A 156 -1.92 -15.36 -5.00
C LEU A 156 -0.62 -15.04 -5.74
N PRO A 157 -0.55 -15.18 -7.09
CA PRO A 157 0.52 -14.60 -7.89
C PRO A 157 0.72 -13.12 -7.55
N LEU A 158 1.97 -12.65 -7.53
CA LEU A 158 2.33 -11.31 -7.08
C LEU A 158 1.65 -10.25 -7.97
N SER A 159 1.55 -10.50 -9.28
CA SER A 159 0.78 -9.66 -10.21
C SER A 159 -0.71 -9.61 -9.91
N VAL A 160 -1.31 -10.71 -9.44
CA VAL A 160 -2.74 -10.76 -9.09
C VAL A 160 -3.00 -10.00 -7.80
N ALA A 161 -2.23 -10.30 -6.76
CA ALA A 161 -2.34 -9.65 -5.46
C ALA A 161 -2.17 -8.13 -5.59
N SER A 162 -1.21 -7.69 -6.40
CA SER A 162 -0.95 -6.27 -6.59
C SER A 162 -2.06 -5.56 -7.37
N LEU A 163 -2.63 -6.17 -8.42
CA LEU A 163 -3.77 -5.59 -9.14
C LEU A 163 -5.03 -5.52 -8.28
N LEU A 164 -5.30 -6.53 -7.43
CA LEU A 164 -6.41 -6.46 -6.47
C LEU A 164 -6.21 -5.31 -5.46
N PHE A 165 -4.96 -4.93 -5.17
CA PHE A 165 -4.65 -3.83 -4.26
C PHE A 165 -5.18 -2.47 -4.74
N TYR A 166 -5.59 -2.30 -6.01
CA TYR A 166 -6.32 -1.10 -6.45
C TYR A 166 -7.65 -0.88 -5.72
N ILE A 167 -8.13 -1.88 -4.98
CA ILE A 167 -9.20 -1.67 -4.01
C ILE A 167 -8.83 -0.61 -2.96
N ASN A 168 -7.56 -0.51 -2.56
CA ASN A 168 -7.10 0.45 -1.55
C ASN A 168 -7.33 1.91 -1.98
N PRO A 169 -6.77 2.41 -3.09
CA PRO A 169 -7.06 3.77 -3.55
C PRO A 169 -8.54 3.98 -3.89
N THR A 170 -9.28 2.93 -4.28
CA THR A 170 -10.73 3.03 -4.49
C THR A 170 -11.47 3.25 -3.16
N THR A 171 -11.16 2.50 -2.11
CA THR A 171 -11.75 2.70 -0.78
C THR A 171 -11.40 4.09 -0.23
N GLN A 172 -10.16 4.54 -0.42
CA GLN A 172 -9.76 5.91 -0.04
C GLN A 172 -10.59 6.98 -0.76
N LEU A 173 -10.83 6.80 -2.07
CA LEU A 173 -11.70 7.69 -2.84
C LEU A 173 -13.13 7.68 -2.30
N LEU A 174 -13.73 6.50 -2.09
CA LEU A 174 -15.12 6.37 -1.64
C LEU A 174 -15.30 7.03 -0.27
N ILE A 175 -14.38 6.82 0.67
CA ILE A 175 -14.40 7.49 1.97
C ILE A 175 -14.23 9.00 1.77
N GLY A 176 -13.29 9.43 0.92
CA GLY A 176 -13.09 10.85 0.58
C GLY A 176 -14.37 11.52 0.10
N VAL A 177 -15.07 10.92 -0.86
CA VAL A 177 -16.28 11.48 -1.46
C VAL A 177 -17.48 11.39 -0.53
N PHE A 178 -17.78 10.21 0.02
CA PHE A 178 -19.02 9.98 0.76
C PHE A 178 -18.97 10.42 2.23
N HIS A 179 -17.80 10.29 2.88
CA HIS A 179 -17.66 10.65 4.30
C HIS A 179 -17.12 12.07 4.47
N PHE A 180 -16.08 12.42 3.71
CA PHE A 180 -15.44 13.74 3.83
C PHE A 180 -15.98 14.79 2.85
N GLY A 181 -16.90 14.43 1.95
CA GLY A 181 -17.47 15.37 0.97
C GLY A 181 -16.46 15.89 -0.05
N ALA A 182 -15.38 15.15 -0.31
CA ALA A 182 -14.34 15.57 -1.24
C ALA A 182 -14.90 15.65 -2.67
N ALA A 183 -14.44 16.64 -3.43
CA ALA A 183 -14.81 16.79 -4.82
C ALA A 183 -14.36 15.56 -5.64
N PHE A 184 -15.21 15.11 -6.55
CA PHE A 184 -14.89 14.07 -7.53
C PHE A 184 -14.82 14.66 -8.94
N PRO A 185 -13.68 15.25 -9.33
CA PRO A 185 -13.58 15.90 -10.62
C PRO A 185 -13.54 14.87 -11.76
N PRO A 186 -13.90 15.25 -13.00
CA PRO A 186 -13.91 14.35 -14.16
C PRO A 186 -12.58 13.62 -14.39
N ARG A 187 -11.46 14.25 -14.03
CA ARG A 187 -10.12 13.63 -14.08
C ARG A 187 -10.03 12.37 -13.22
N GLU A 188 -10.58 12.39 -12.00
CA GLU A 188 -10.56 11.20 -11.14
C GLU A 188 -11.46 10.10 -11.73
N ALA A 189 -12.61 10.47 -12.32
CA ALA A 189 -13.46 9.51 -13.03
C ALA A 189 -12.73 8.81 -14.18
N VAL A 190 -11.93 9.54 -14.97
CA VAL A 190 -11.10 8.95 -16.03
C VAL A 190 -10.03 8.02 -15.46
N VAL A 191 -9.30 8.45 -14.42
CA VAL A 191 -8.26 7.63 -13.78
C VAL A 191 -8.83 6.31 -13.27
N PHE A 192 -9.90 6.38 -12.46
CA PHE A 192 -10.51 5.18 -11.90
C PHE A 192 -11.21 4.34 -12.97
N GLY A 193 -11.84 4.97 -13.97
CA GLY A 193 -12.43 4.28 -15.11
C GLY A 193 -11.40 3.44 -15.88
N LEU A 194 -10.21 3.99 -16.16
CA LEU A 194 -9.12 3.25 -16.79
C LEU A 194 -8.64 2.09 -15.92
N ILE A 195 -8.37 2.33 -14.64
CA ILE A 195 -7.90 1.30 -13.71
C ILE A 195 -8.89 0.13 -13.63
N TRP A 196 -10.16 0.42 -13.36
CA TRP A 196 -11.18 -0.60 -13.23
C TRP A 196 -11.47 -1.31 -14.55
N THR A 197 -11.40 -0.61 -15.70
CA THR A 197 -11.47 -1.26 -17.02
C THR A 197 -10.33 -2.24 -17.21
N GLY A 198 -9.09 -1.84 -16.88
CA GLY A 198 -7.94 -2.74 -16.94
C GLY A 198 -8.09 -3.95 -16.02
N LEU A 199 -8.60 -3.77 -14.80
CA LEU A 199 -8.91 -4.87 -13.88
C LEU A 199 -9.97 -5.81 -14.46
N VAL A 200 -11.07 -5.28 -15.00
CA VAL A 200 -12.11 -6.09 -15.66
C VAL A 200 -11.51 -6.89 -16.81
N VAL A 201 -10.70 -6.28 -17.67
CA VAL A 201 -9.98 -6.96 -18.76
C VAL A 201 -9.04 -8.06 -18.21
N TYR A 202 -8.37 -7.81 -17.10
CA TYR A 202 -7.48 -8.80 -16.48
C TYR A 202 -8.25 -10.01 -15.91
N PHE A 203 -9.36 -9.78 -15.20
CA PHE A 203 -10.06 -10.82 -14.43
C PHE A 203 -11.17 -11.56 -15.19
N THR A 204 -11.96 -10.87 -16.01
CA THR A 204 -13.11 -11.49 -16.70
C THR A 204 -12.72 -12.58 -17.69
N THR A 205 -11.53 -12.46 -18.28
CA THR A 205 -11.07 -13.35 -19.32
C THR A 205 -10.24 -14.53 -18.83
N ARG A 206 -10.03 -14.67 -17.52
CA ARG A 206 -9.46 -15.86 -16.88
C ARG A 206 -10.55 -16.86 -16.50
N ARG A 207 -11.32 -17.33 -17.49
CA ARG A 207 -12.11 -18.56 -17.32
C ARG A 207 -11.16 -19.75 -17.37
N GLY A 208 -10.99 -20.43 -16.24
CA GLY A 208 -10.53 -21.81 -16.16
C GLY A 208 -9.20 -22.13 -16.86
N ARG A 209 -8.08 -21.70 -16.28
CA ARG A 209 -6.91 -22.57 -16.27
C ARG A 209 -6.76 -23.08 -14.85
N SER A 210 -7.45 -24.19 -14.58
CA SER A 210 -7.17 -25.03 -13.44
C SER A 210 -5.66 -25.22 -13.38
N ALA A 211 -5.08 -24.87 -12.24
CA ALA A 211 -3.77 -25.35 -11.87
C ALA A 211 -3.80 -26.88 -11.99
N ILE A 212 -3.02 -27.41 -12.93
CA ILE A 212 -2.42 -28.73 -12.83
C ILE A 212 -0.97 -28.45 -12.46
#